data_AF-A0A494XUW9-F1
#
_entry.id   AF-A0A494XUW9-F1
#
_cell.length_a   1.000
_cell.length_b   1.000
_cell.length_c   1.000
_cell.angle_alpha   90.00
_cell.angle_beta   90.00
_cell.angle_gamma   90.00
#
_symmetry.space_group_name_H-M   'P 1'
#
loop_
_entity.id
_entity.type
_entity.pdbx_description
1 polymer ?
#
loop_
_entity_poly.entity_id
_entity_poly.type
_entity_poly.pdbx_seq_one_letter_code
_entity_poly.pdbx_strand_id
1 'polypeptide(L)'
;MSKRQIHCGRDCISFAFEKDGRIDYRLLYLGVWDSPFKISNDGVSYADNEQKDTMFELVEELFRSPFINWLDLNKSRDNNISRLERQLENMDSKVILIMVDLFFLPYSNFFGKKHFPHVLIVESYKDNDWHCVDPYFSWEGNITSEIMRRAFGCKQYMMGVSLSLNTLQMPEWERVSSVFEKYDQKITNNLAVEVEKFILRLNACDAIGSLKDYHHSWEDLGAIYKRYRGYTYVISYFSQEQNDEDAEVKVTELINKWESFMLSLFRLRLMGKEVDLINMLDKLETIKAIETSIRELLRKAFEQWRVVHDQGTVRTH
;
A
#
# COMPACT_ATOMS: atom_id res chain seq x y z
N MET A 1 -6.86 -9.14 14.72
CA MET A 1 -6.70 -8.13 13.64
C MET A 1 -6.86 -8.81 12.29
N SER A 2 -7.59 -8.23 11.35
CA SER A 2 -7.56 -8.72 9.96
C SER A 2 -6.19 -8.42 9.36
N LYS A 3 -5.69 -9.33 8.52
CA LYS A 3 -4.34 -9.23 7.94
C LYS A 3 -4.39 -8.26 6.76
N ARG A 4 -4.09 -6.98 7.00
CA ARG A 4 -4.32 -5.89 6.03
C ARG A 4 -3.31 -5.79 4.90
N GLN A 5 -2.18 -6.51 4.96
CA GLN A 5 -1.05 -6.53 4.00
C GLN A 5 -1.30 -5.94 2.60
N ILE A 6 -1.46 -4.62 2.52
CA ILE A 6 -1.79 -3.85 1.31
C ILE A 6 -0.70 -2.82 1.13
N HIS A 7 -0.53 -1.93 2.11
CA HIS A 7 0.41 -0.83 2.05
C HIS A 7 0.77 -0.37 3.46
N CYS A 8 2.00 -0.64 3.91
CA CYS A 8 2.40 -0.43 5.32
C CYS A 8 2.00 0.93 5.91
N GLY A 9 2.18 2.03 5.18
CA GLY A 9 1.72 3.36 5.62
C GLY A 9 0.19 3.49 5.75
N ARG A 10 -0.57 3.02 4.75
CA ARG A 10 -2.04 3.11 4.77
C ARG A 10 -2.61 2.15 5.81
N ASP A 11 -2.06 0.95 5.93
CA ASP A 11 -2.43 -0.04 6.95
C ASP A 11 -2.25 0.54 8.36
N CYS A 12 -1.19 1.33 8.59
CA CYS A 12 -0.98 2.06 9.85
C CYS A 12 -2.03 3.14 10.10
N ILE A 13 -2.30 4.01 9.11
CA ILE A 13 -3.31 5.08 9.26
C ILE A 13 -4.71 4.47 9.43
N SER A 14 -5.04 3.44 8.65
CA SER A 14 -6.31 2.72 8.77
C SER A 14 -6.47 2.07 10.14
N PHE A 15 -5.41 1.48 10.69
CA PHE A 15 -5.45 0.97 12.05
C PHE A 15 -5.75 2.07 13.08
N ALA A 16 -5.13 3.23 12.95
CA ALA A 16 -5.40 4.34 13.84
C ALA A 16 -6.84 4.87 13.71
N PHE A 17 -7.37 4.98 12.49
CA PHE A 17 -8.74 5.43 12.25
C PHE A 17 -9.77 4.42 12.75
N GLU A 18 -9.50 3.12 12.57
CA GLU A 18 -10.31 2.05 13.14
C GLU A 18 -10.33 2.13 14.68
N LYS A 19 -9.17 2.34 15.32
CA LYS A 19 -9.06 2.48 16.78
C LYS A 19 -9.79 3.73 17.29
N ASP A 20 -9.77 4.82 16.53
CA ASP A 20 -10.49 6.06 16.84
C ASP A 20 -12.02 5.92 16.70
N GLY A 21 -12.48 5.16 15.69
CA GLY A 21 -13.88 4.78 15.50
C GLY A 21 -14.80 5.88 14.97
N ARG A 22 -14.35 7.14 14.85
CA ARG A 22 -15.17 8.24 14.33
C ARG A 22 -15.18 8.32 12.80
N ILE A 23 -14.20 7.71 12.13
CA ILE A 23 -13.98 7.83 10.69
C ILE A 23 -14.01 6.45 10.04
N ASP A 24 -14.65 6.36 8.89
CA ASP A 24 -14.57 5.17 8.06
C ASP A 24 -13.19 5.09 7.38
N TYR A 25 -12.35 4.18 7.86
CA TYR A 25 -10.98 3.99 7.39
C TYR A 25 -10.90 3.40 5.98
N ARG A 26 -11.99 2.84 5.43
CA ARG A 26 -11.97 2.07 4.18
C ARG A 26 -11.62 2.93 2.97
N LEU A 27 -12.00 4.21 3.00
CA LEU A 27 -11.64 5.20 1.98
C LEU A 27 -10.12 5.46 1.89
N LEU A 28 -9.34 5.14 2.91
CA LEU A 28 -7.88 5.27 2.86
C LEU A 28 -7.23 4.38 1.80
N TYR A 29 -7.94 3.35 1.32
CA TYR A 29 -7.44 2.47 0.26
C TYR A 29 -7.77 2.97 -1.14
N LEU A 30 -8.47 4.11 -1.28
CA LEU A 30 -8.78 4.69 -2.59
C LEU A 30 -7.52 4.93 -3.42
N GLY A 31 -7.50 4.35 -4.62
CA GLY A 31 -6.40 4.49 -5.58
C GLY A 31 -5.13 3.73 -5.24
N VAL A 32 -5.08 2.95 -4.14
CA VAL A 32 -3.86 2.23 -3.74
C VAL A 32 -3.42 1.21 -4.80
N TRP A 33 -4.37 0.64 -5.55
CA TRP A 33 -4.12 -0.30 -6.64
C TRP A 33 -3.39 0.32 -7.85
N ASP A 34 -3.53 1.62 -8.10
CA ASP A 34 -2.87 2.34 -9.20
C ASP A 34 -1.55 2.97 -8.75
N SER A 35 -0.97 2.46 -7.66
CA SER A 35 0.27 2.97 -7.12
C SER A 35 1.39 2.96 -8.17
N PRO A 36 2.22 4.01 -8.23
CA PRO A 36 3.19 4.14 -9.30
C PRO A 36 4.30 3.09 -9.23
N PHE A 37 4.66 2.56 -10.38
CA PHE A 37 5.76 1.61 -10.56
C PHE A 37 6.58 1.99 -11.80
N LYS A 38 7.83 1.53 -11.86
CA LYS A 38 8.71 1.70 -13.01
C LYS A 38 8.97 0.35 -13.65
N ILE A 39 8.99 0.32 -14.98
CA ILE A 39 9.58 -0.81 -15.70
C ILE A 39 10.91 -0.35 -16.29
N SER A 40 11.96 -1.09 -15.98
CA SER A 40 13.31 -0.89 -16.46
C SER A 40 13.82 -2.13 -17.20
N ASN A 41 15.05 -2.06 -17.70
CA ASN A 41 15.74 -3.21 -18.27
C ASN A 41 16.05 -4.30 -17.25
N ASP A 42 15.86 -4.04 -15.95
CA ASP A 42 16.06 -4.98 -14.84
C ASP A 42 14.72 -5.53 -14.31
N GLY A 43 13.60 -5.09 -14.90
CA GLY A 43 12.22 -5.52 -14.63
C GLY A 43 11.32 -4.44 -14.01
N VAL A 44 10.23 -4.87 -13.34
CA VAL A 44 9.30 -4.00 -12.60
C VAL A 44 9.88 -3.63 -11.24
N SER A 45 9.99 -2.36 -10.90
CA SER A 45 10.35 -1.92 -9.55
C SER A 45 9.32 -0.95 -9.02
N TYR A 46 9.29 -0.76 -7.70
CA TYR A 46 8.71 0.48 -7.18
C TYR A 46 9.40 1.69 -7.84
N ALA A 47 8.62 2.71 -8.18
CA ALA A 47 9.17 3.94 -8.72
C ALA A 47 9.94 4.65 -7.61
N ASP A 48 11.26 4.51 -7.62
CA ASP A 48 12.15 5.14 -6.65
C ASP A 48 12.06 6.67 -6.74
N ASN A 49 11.82 7.31 -5.59
CA ASN A 49 12.04 8.72 -5.25
C ASN A 49 11.29 9.85 -6.00
N GLU A 50 10.69 9.65 -7.17
CA GLU A 50 10.07 10.77 -7.91
C GLU A 50 8.54 10.79 -7.89
N GLN A 51 7.90 9.65 -7.65
CA GLN A 51 6.44 9.58 -7.53
C GLN A 51 6.07 9.47 -6.06
N LYS A 52 5.70 10.61 -5.47
CA LYS A 52 5.14 10.69 -4.13
C LYS A 52 4.02 9.67 -3.99
N ASP A 53 4.13 8.80 -3.00
CA ASP A 53 2.96 8.10 -2.47
C ASP A 53 1.94 9.16 -2.06
N THR A 54 0.78 9.14 -2.72
CA THR A 54 -0.29 10.11 -2.51
C THR A 54 -1.06 9.89 -1.22
N MET A 55 -0.65 8.93 -0.38
CA MET A 55 -1.28 8.61 0.91
C MET A 55 -1.52 9.85 1.78
N PHE A 56 -0.51 10.71 1.96
CA PHE A 56 -0.66 11.91 2.79
C PHE A 56 -1.64 12.91 2.16
N GLU A 57 -1.53 13.11 0.84
CA GLU A 57 -2.38 14.01 0.07
C GLU A 57 -3.84 13.54 0.09
N LEU A 58 -4.08 12.23 -0.01
CA LEU A 58 -5.41 11.62 0.08
C LEU A 58 -6.04 11.86 1.45
N VAL A 59 -5.27 11.66 2.52
CA VAL A 59 -5.77 11.85 3.89
C VAL A 59 -6.09 13.32 4.15
N GLU A 60 -5.23 14.24 3.70
CA GLU A 60 -5.48 15.67 3.81
C GLU A 60 -6.70 16.10 2.99
N GLU A 61 -6.85 15.56 1.77
CA GLU A 61 -7.94 15.89 0.86
C GLU A 61 -9.31 15.37 1.35
N LEU A 62 -9.35 14.17 1.92
CA LEU A 62 -10.58 13.56 2.44
C LEU A 62 -10.89 14.00 3.88
N PHE A 63 -9.93 13.88 4.79
CA PHE A 63 -10.21 13.96 6.24
C PHE A 63 -9.74 15.27 6.88
N ARG A 64 -9.16 16.18 6.08
CA ARG A 64 -8.65 17.51 6.50
C ARG A 64 -7.68 17.46 7.68
N SER A 65 -7.02 16.33 7.88
CA SER A 65 -6.06 16.16 8.96
C SER A 65 -4.64 16.28 8.42
N PRO A 66 -3.90 17.34 8.78
CA PRO A 66 -2.56 17.57 8.28
C PRO A 66 -1.57 16.60 8.92
N PHE A 67 -0.63 16.11 8.12
CA PHE A 67 0.55 15.45 8.66
C PHE A 67 1.60 16.50 9.03
N ILE A 68 2.16 16.37 10.23
CA ILE A 68 3.28 17.19 10.65
C ILE A 68 4.55 16.35 10.47
N ASN A 69 5.36 16.72 9.47
CA ASN A 69 6.69 16.15 9.30
C ASN A 69 7.64 16.79 10.33
N TRP A 70 8.12 15.99 11.27
CA TRP A 70 9.05 16.43 12.32
C TRP A 70 10.51 15.99 12.04
N LEU A 71 10.69 15.09 11.08
CA LEU A 71 11.99 14.57 10.70
C LEU A 71 12.76 15.59 9.86
N ASP A 72 14.06 15.73 10.14
CA ASP A 72 14.96 16.65 9.45
C ASP A 72 16.10 15.87 8.81
N LEU A 73 16.08 15.81 7.47
CA LEU A 73 17.07 15.08 6.66
C LEU A 73 18.49 15.66 6.78
N ASN A 74 18.64 16.90 7.28
CA ASN A 74 19.94 17.53 7.52
C ASN A 74 20.52 17.21 8.91
N LYS A 75 19.80 16.44 9.74
CA LYS A 75 20.24 16.03 11.08
C LYS A 75 20.67 14.57 11.09
N SER A 76 21.56 14.24 12.02
CA SER A 76 21.97 12.86 12.24
C SER A 76 20.80 11.97 12.66
N ARG A 77 20.95 10.66 12.49
CA ARG A 77 19.97 9.67 12.95
C ARG A 77 19.64 9.85 14.44
N ASP A 78 20.66 9.99 15.30
CA ASP A 78 20.46 10.15 16.74
C ASP A 78 19.68 11.42 17.10
N ASN A 79 19.90 12.51 16.35
CA ASN A 79 19.13 13.74 16.52
C ASN A 79 17.66 13.54 16.14
N ASN A 80 17.38 12.79 15.08
CA ASN A 80 16.00 12.46 14.68
C ASN A 80 15.33 11.48 15.65
N ILE A 81 16.07 10.53 16.23
CA ILE A 81 15.57 9.68 17.31
C ILE A 81 15.23 10.51 18.55
N SER A 82 16.10 11.45 18.93
CA SER A 82 15.81 12.38 20.04
C SER A 82 14.60 13.30 19.75
N ARG A 83 14.30 13.58 18.47
CA ARG A 83 13.06 14.26 18.07
C ARG A 83 11.84 13.36 18.22
N LEU A 84 11.95 12.09 17.83
CA LEU A 84 10.91 11.09 18.00
C LEU A 84 10.53 10.93 19.49
N GLU A 85 11.53 10.84 20.38
CA GLU A 85 11.30 10.80 21.85
C GLU A 85 10.44 12.00 22.31
N ARG A 86 10.77 13.22 21.86
CA ARG A 86 9.98 14.43 22.17
C ARG A 86 8.58 14.44 21.57
N GLN A 87 8.38 13.79 20.41
CA GLN A 87 7.03 13.64 19.87
C GLN A 87 6.17 12.76 20.79
N LEU A 88 6.77 11.72 21.39
CA LEU A 88 6.09 10.79 22.29
C LEU A 88 5.71 11.41 23.65
N GLU A 89 6.41 12.45 24.09
CA GLU A 89 6.08 13.18 25.32
C GLU A 89 4.72 13.91 25.24
N ASN A 90 4.24 14.21 24.04
CA ASN A 90 3.00 14.98 23.80
C ASN A 90 2.00 14.20 22.93
N MET A 91 1.70 12.95 23.32
CA MET A 91 0.95 11.97 22.51
C MET A 91 -0.57 12.09 22.49
N ASP A 92 -1.16 13.03 23.22
CA ASP A 92 -2.62 13.14 23.31
C ASP A 92 -3.28 13.23 21.92
N SER A 93 -4.02 12.17 21.59
CA SER A 93 -4.70 11.95 20.31
C SER A 93 -3.80 12.08 19.08
N LYS A 94 -2.54 11.62 19.15
CA LYS A 94 -1.61 11.60 18.01
C LYS A 94 -1.21 10.18 17.64
N VAL A 95 -0.96 10.00 16.35
CA VAL A 95 -0.34 8.80 15.77
C VAL A 95 1.01 9.20 15.24
N ILE A 96 2.06 8.51 15.66
CA ILE A 96 3.41 8.74 15.14
C ILE A 96 3.79 7.59 14.22
N LEU A 97 4.09 7.93 12.98
CA LEU A 97 4.54 7.00 11.96
C LEU A 97 6.01 7.25 11.68
N ILE A 98 6.80 6.19 11.69
CA ILE A 98 8.22 6.24 11.30
C ILE A 98 8.50 5.24 10.20
N MET A 99 9.49 5.56 9.39
CA MET A 99 10.08 4.57 8.50
C MET A 99 11.20 3.81 9.20
N VAL A 100 11.17 2.50 9.06
CA VAL A 100 12.15 1.56 9.56
C VAL A 100 12.65 0.63 8.45
N ASP A 101 13.77 -0.02 8.70
CA ASP A 101 14.34 -1.06 7.86
C ASP A 101 14.06 -2.45 8.43
N LEU A 102 13.28 -3.24 7.70
CA LEU A 102 12.88 -4.59 8.13
C LEU A 102 14.05 -5.55 8.28
N PHE A 103 15.23 -5.25 7.71
CA PHE A 103 16.42 -6.07 7.88
C PHE A 103 16.77 -6.28 9.37
N PHE A 104 16.49 -5.28 10.21
CA PHE A 104 16.82 -5.31 11.64
C PHE A 104 15.68 -5.81 12.53
N LEU A 105 14.48 -6.06 12.00
CA LEU A 105 13.28 -6.35 12.79
C LEU A 105 12.94 -7.86 12.79
N PRO A 106 13.13 -8.58 13.92
CA PRO A 106 13.02 -10.04 13.98
C PRO A 106 11.64 -10.62 13.66
N TYR A 107 10.57 -9.85 13.87
CA TYR A 107 9.21 -10.29 13.60
C TYR A 107 8.88 -10.30 12.10
N SER A 108 9.69 -9.66 11.27
CA SER A 108 9.46 -9.55 9.83
C SER A 108 10.04 -10.75 9.07
N ASN A 109 9.43 -11.09 7.94
CA ASN A 109 9.97 -12.12 7.04
C ASN A 109 11.28 -11.72 6.34
N PHE A 110 11.71 -10.45 6.49
CA PHE A 110 12.91 -9.86 5.89
C PHE A 110 14.11 -9.80 6.85
N PHE A 111 13.92 -10.17 8.11
CA PHE A 111 14.97 -10.12 9.15
C PHE A 111 16.26 -10.83 8.71
N GLY A 112 17.37 -10.10 8.72
CA GLY A 112 18.70 -10.60 8.33
C GLY A 112 18.82 -11.03 6.85
N LYS A 113 17.79 -10.79 6.02
CA LYS A 113 17.77 -11.21 4.61
C LYS A 113 18.01 -10.05 3.66
N LYS A 114 17.25 -8.96 3.79
CA LYS A 114 17.28 -7.83 2.85
C LYS A 114 16.84 -6.52 3.51
N HIS A 115 17.51 -5.43 3.16
CA HIS A 115 17.10 -4.06 3.49
C HIS A 115 15.80 -3.71 2.75
N PHE A 116 14.76 -3.37 3.50
CA PHE A 116 13.44 -3.05 2.95
C PHE A 116 12.76 -1.95 3.76
N PRO A 117 12.43 -0.80 3.15
CA PRO A 117 11.78 0.30 3.84
C PRO A 117 10.36 -0.08 4.23
N HIS A 118 9.96 0.22 5.45
CA HIS A 118 8.65 -0.11 5.99
C HIS A 118 8.17 0.96 6.96
N VAL A 119 6.85 1.11 7.09
CA VAL A 119 6.25 2.08 8.03
C VAL A 119 5.58 1.31 9.16
N LEU A 120 5.82 1.77 10.40
CA LEU A 120 5.13 1.30 11.60
C LEU A 120 4.71 2.47 12.50
N ILE A 121 3.86 2.17 13.49
CA ILE A 121 3.41 3.12 14.50
C ILE A 121 4.29 3.00 15.74
N VAL A 122 4.67 4.13 16.32
CA VAL A 122 5.31 4.19 17.65
C VAL A 122 4.32 4.77 18.63
N GLU A 123 3.98 4.02 19.68
CA GLU A 123 2.98 4.42 20.67
C GLU A 123 3.61 4.96 21.96
N SER A 124 4.77 4.44 22.38
CA SER A 124 5.48 4.97 23.56
C SER A 124 6.96 4.60 23.59
N TYR A 125 7.71 5.31 24.43
CA TYR A 125 9.10 5.00 24.77
C TYR A 125 9.25 5.02 26.30
N LYS A 126 9.61 3.87 26.89
CA LYS A 126 9.77 3.68 28.34
C LYS A 126 10.85 2.63 28.59
N ASP A 127 11.62 2.81 29.66
CA ASP A 127 12.64 1.84 30.10
C ASP A 127 13.62 1.39 28.99
N ASN A 128 13.96 2.32 28.07
CA ASN A 128 14.83 2.09 26.92
C ASN A 128 14.25 1.13 25.84
N ASP A 129 12.94 0.90 25.87
CA ASP A 129 12.17 0.13 24.89
C ASP A 129 11.10 0.99 24.21
N TRP A 130 10.91 0.72 22.92
CA TRP A 130 9.94 1.38 22.04
C TRP A 130 8.74 0.47 21.86
N HIS A 131 7.58 0.89 22.33
CA HIS A 131 6.34 0.16 22.06
C HIS A 131 5.82 0.53 20.67
N CYS A 132 5.69 -0.47 19.80
CA CYS A 132 5.39 -0.29 18.40
C CYS A 132 4.25 -1.22 17.95
N VAL A 133 3.47 -0.74 16.98
CA VAL A 133 2.41 -1.49 16.30
C VAL A 133 2.71 -1.52 14.81
N ASP A 134 2.65 -2.71 14.23
CA ASP A 134 2.84 -2.96 12.81
C ASP A 134 1.63 -3.74 12.25
N PRO A 135 0.58 -3.03 11.81
CA PRO A 135 -0.64 -3.66 11.30
C PRO A 135 -0.41 -4.51 10.04
N TYR A 136 0.61 -4.18 9.23
CA TYR A 136 0.96 -4.95 8.03
C TYR A 136 1.43 -6.36 8.41
N PHE A 137 2.25 -6.49 9.45
CA PHE A 137 2.65 -7.81 9.97
C PHE A 137 1.69 -8.36 11.03
N SER A 138 0.63 -7.63 11.38
CA SER A 138 -0.27 -7.95 12.51
C SER A 138 0.52 -8.18 13.80
N TRP A 139 1.49 -7.30 14.04
CA TRP A 139 2.44 -7.39 15.14
C TRP A 139 2.32 -6.18 16.06
N GLU A 140 2.46 -6.41 17.35
CA GLU A 140 2.53 -5.40 18.40
C GLU A 140 3.55 -5.88 19.43
N GLY A 141 4.41 -4.99 19.89
CA GLY A 141 5.41 -5.34 20.88
C GLY A 141 6.49 -4.29 21.07
N ASN A 142 7.52 -4.67 21.83
CA ASN A 142 8.61 -3.78 22.16
C ASN A 142 9.81 -4.00 21.23
N ILE A 143 10.43 -2.91 20.80
CA ILE A 143 11.69 -2.87 20.07
C ILE A 143 12.71 -2.20 20.99
N THR A 144 13.84 -2.83 21.25
CA THR A 144 14.88 -2.22 22.10
C THR A 144 15.47 -0.98 21.44
N SER A 145 15.95 -0.01 22.23
CA SER A 145 16.64 1.16 21.68
C SER A 145 17.81 0.83 20.76
N GLU A 146 18.54 -0.26 21.01
CA GLU A 146 19.62 -0.69 20.12
C GLU A 146 19.09 -1.09 18.74
N ILE A 147 18.04 -1.93 18.72
CA ILE A 147 17.41 -2.37 17.47
C ILE A 147 16.77 -1.18 16.77
N MET A 148 16.04 -0.32 17.48
CA MET A 148 15.40 0.87 16.93
C MET A 148 16.44 1.82 16.30
N ARG A 149 17.57 2.08 16.96
CA ARG A 149 18.66 2.91 16.39
C ARG A 149 19.21 2.35 15.09
N ARG A 150 19.25 1.03 14.94
CA ARG A 150 19.71 0.38 13.70
C ARG A 150 18.63 0.38 12.62
N ALA A 151 17.38 0.15 13.03
CA ALA A 151 16.23 0.07 12.15
C ALA A 151 15.72 1.43 11.67
N PHE A 152 16.00 2.55 12.36
CA PHE A 152 15.43 3.85 12.01
C PHE A 152 15.92 4.37 10.66
N GLY A 153 14.99 4.50 9.70
CA GLY A 153 15.25 4.76 8.29
C GLY A 153 15.79 3.54 7.54
N CYS A 154 15.80 3.60 6.21
CA CYS A 154 16.32 2.54 5.35
C CYS A 154 17.09 3.18 4.17
N LYS A 155 18.42 3.02 4.12
CA LYS A 155 19.29 3.68 3.12
C LYS A 155 19.01 5.19 3.02
N GLN A 156 18.62 5.70 1.85
CA GLN A 156 18.23 7.09 1.63
C GLN A 156 16.81 7.43 2.11
N TYR A 157 15.98 6.43 2.43
CA TYR A 157 14.60 6.65 2.82
C TYR A 157 14.50 6.90 4.33
N MET A 158 13.94 8.05 4.69
CA MET A 158 13.57 8.37 6.06
C MET A 158 12.22 9.06 6.08
N MET A 159 11.42 8.76 7.10
CA MET A 159 10.13 9.39 7.33
C MET A 159 9.88 9.44 8.83
N GLY A 160 9.38 10.58 9.29
CA GLY A 160 8.90 10.76 10.65
C GLY A 160 7.78 11.78 10.62
N VAL A 161 6.55 11.29 10.74
CA VAL A 161 5.34 12.14 10.69
C VAL A 161 4.47 11.89 11.90
N SER A 162 3.77 12.92 12.33
CA SER A 162 2.71 12.81 13.33
C SER A 162 1.38 13.23 12.71
N LEU A 163 0.33 12.46 13.00
CA LEU A 163 -1.04 12.72 12.61
C LEU A 163 -1.88 13.01 13.85
N SER A 164 -2.57 14.15 13.89
CA SER A 164 -3.51 14.45 14.96
C SER A 164 -4.87 13.84 14.64
N LEU A 165 -5.38 13.01 15.55
CA LEU A 165 -6.72 12.45 15.45
C LEU A 165 -7.78 13.47 15.86
N ASN A 166 -7.43 14.47 16.67
CA ASN A 166 -8.37 15.52 17.12
C ASN A 166 -8.89 16.40 15.97
N THR A 167 -8.12 16.51 14.89
CA THR A 167 -8.48 17.31 13.71
C THR A 167 -9.20 16.51 12.62
N LEU A 168 -9.43 15.21 12.84
CA LEU A 168 -10.13 14.38 11.85
C LEU A 168 -11.57 14.83 11.67
N GLN A 169 -11.95 15.00 10.40
CA GLN A 169 -13.32 15.27 10.00
C GLN A 169 -13.79 14.16 9.07
N MET A 170 -15.03 13.72 9.23
CA MET A 170 -15.66 12.84 8.25
C MET A 170 -15.74 13.59 6.92
N PRO A 171 -15.33 12.98 5.79
CA PRO A 171 -15.47 13.61 4.49
C PRO A 171 -16.95 13.79 4.15
N GLU A 172 -17.30 14.98 3.67
CA GLU A 172 -18.60 15.20 3.00
C GLU A 172 -18.69 14.34 1.75
N TRP A 173 -19.90 13.88 1.40
CA TRP A 173 -20.07 12.94 0.29
C TRP A 173 -19.65 13.56 -1.05
N GLU A 174 -19.83 14.87 -1.27
CA GLU A 174 -19.36 15.57 -2.47
C GLU A 174 -17.84 15.52 -2.59
N ARG A 175 -17.14 15.61 -1.45
CA ARG A 175 -15.68 15.48 -1.41
C ARG A 175 -15.26 14.06 -1.77
N VAL A 176 -15.91 13.04 -1.20
CA VAL A 176 -15.63 11.64 -1.56
C VAL A 176 -15.85 11.41 -3.05
N SER A 177 -16.96 11.92 -3.60
CA SER A 177 -17.29 11.83 -5.03
C SER A 177 -16.23 12.46 -5.91
N SER A 178 -15.86 13.71 -5.61
CA SER A 178 -14.85 14.45 -6.38
C SER A 178 -13.47 13.77 -6.34
N VAL A 179 -13.06 13.26 -5.17
CA VAL A 179 -11.80 12.53 -5.03
C VAL A 179 -11.86 11.21 -5.79
N PHE A 180 -12.95 10.45 -5.69
CA PHE A 180 -13.11 9.21 -6.45
C PHE A 180 -13.00 9.43 -7.95
N GLU A 181 -13.73 10.40 -8.50
CA GLU A 181 -13.73 10.71 -9.94
C GLU A 181 -12.32 11.11 -10.43
N LYS A 182 -11.56 11.86 -9.61
CA LYS A 182 -10.16 12.19 -9.88
C LYS A 182 -9.26 10.94 -9.96
N TYR A 183 -9.49 9.93 -9.13
CA TYR A 183 -8.74 8.67 -9.20
C TYR A 183 -9.20 7.80 -10.38
N ASP A 184 -10.51 7.69 -10.64
CA ASP A 184 -11.06 6.91 -11.75
C ASP A 184 -10.59 7.44 -13.12
N GLN A 185 -10.53 8.76 -13.30
CA GLN A 185 -10.00 9.39 -14.53
C GLN A 185 -8.48 9.18 -14.72
N LYS A 186 -7.74 8.94 -13.64
CA LYS A 186 -6.27 8.77 -13.67
C LYS A 186 -5.82 7.31 -13.77
N ILE A 187 -6.76 6.37 -13.90
CA ILE A 187 -6.46 4.96 -14.15
C ILE A 187 -5.70 4.86 -15.48
N THR A 188 -4.37 4.81 -15.38
CA THR A 188 -3.44 4.84 -16.52
C THR A 188 -2.43 3.71 -16.43
N ASN A 189 -2.18 3.18 -15.23
CA ASN A 189 -1.19 2.14 -14.98
C ASN A 189 -1.86 0.77 -14.88
N ASN A 190 -1.91 0.04 -15.98
CA ASN A 190 -2.29 -1.37 -15.96
C ASN A 190 -1.02 -2.23 -15.82
N LEU A 191 -0.81 -2.77 -14.62
CA LEU A 191 0.36 -3.59 -14.29
C LEU A 191 0.50 -4.79 -15.22
N ALA A 192 -0.60 -5.47 -15.55
CA ALA A 192 -0.58 -6.63 -16.43
C ALA A 192 -0.16 -6.27 -17.86
N VAL A 193 -0.65 -5.15 -18.40
CA VAL A 193 -0.25 -4.64 -19.73
C VAL A 193 1.24 -4.29 -19.76
N GLU A 194 1.76 -3.65 -18.71
CA GLU A 194 3.17 -3.26 -18.66
C GLU A 194 4.09 -4.48 -18.46
N VAL A 195 3.68 -5.47 -17.66
CA VAL A 195 4.36 -6.76 -17.51
C VAL A 195 4.34 -7.56 -18.82
N GLU A 196 3.23 -7.54 -19.56
CA GLU A 196 3.10 -8.17 -20.88
C GLU A 196 4.10 -7.57 -21.87
N LYS A 197 4.13 -6.24 -22.00
CA LYS A 197 5.11 -5.53 -22.82
C LYS A 197 6.54 -5.87 -22.44
N PHE A 198 6.82 -6.00 -21.14
CA PHE A 198 8.13 -6.41 -20.66
C PHE A 198 8.51 -7.82 -21.12
N ILE A 199 7.61 -8.80 -20.97
CA ILE A 199 7.87 -10.18 -21.41
C ILE A 199 8.05 -10.28 -22.92
N LEU A 200 7.22 -9.60 -23.70
CA LEU A 200 7.33 -9.57 -25.17
C LEU A 200 8.68 -8.98 -25.62
N ARG A 201 9.17 -7.93 -24.95
CA ARG A 201 10.51 -7.37 -25.21
C ARG A 201 11.62 -8.36 -24.89
N LEU A 202 11.56 -9.04 -23.76
CA LEU A 202 12.54 -10.07 -23.42
C LEU A 202 12.57 -11.21 -24.45
N ASN A 203 11.40 -11.60 -24.97
CA ASN A 203 11.29 -12.60 -26.03
C ASN A 203 11.97 -12.14 -27.32
N ALA A 204 11.67 -10.91 -27.76
CA ALA A 204 12.18 -10.37 -29.01
C ALA A 204 13.71 -10.21 -29.04
N CYS A 205 14.35 -10.05 -27.87
CA CYS A 205 15.80 -9.92 -27.75
C CYS A 205 16.53 -11.25 -27.46
N ASP A 206 15.85 -12.41 -27.55
CA ASP A 206 16.35 -13.72 -27.08
C ASP A 206 16.89 -13.69 -25.64
N ALA A 207 16.44 -12.70 -24.86
CA ALA A 207 16.91 -12.41 -23.51
C ALA A 207 16.05 -13.12 -22.46
N ILE A 208 15.03 -13.87 -22.85
CA ILE A 208 14.23 -14.70 -21.94
C ILE A 208 15.11 -15.64 -21.08
N GLY A 209 16.17 -16.22 -21.67
CA GLY A 209 17.11 -17.06 -20.94
C GLY A 209 17.91 -16.31 -19.86
N SER A 210 17.99 -14.98 -19.96
CA SER A 210 18.64 -14.09 -18.99
C SER A 210 17.73 -13.65 -17.83
N LEU A 211 16.48 -14.14 -17.76
CA LEU A 211 15.54 -13.91 -16.64
C LEU A 211 16.12 -14.25 -15.25
N LYS A 212 17.23 -15.01 -15.21
CA LYS A 212 18.00 -15.31 -13.99
C LYS A 212 18.57 -14.06 -13.31
N ASP A 213 18.81 -12.99 -14.06
CA ASP A 213 19.47 -11.78 -13.56
C ASP A 213 18.48 -10.73 -12.98
N TYR A 214 17.17 -10.96 -13.13
CA TYR A 214 16.08 -9.99 -12.84
C TYR A 214 15.52 -10.06 -11.42
N HIS A 215 16.35 -10.42 -10.44
CA HIS A 215 15.91 -10.77 -9.07
C HIS A 215 15.08 -9.71 -8.34
N HIS A 216 15.48 -8.45 -8.43
CA HIS A 216 14.91 -7.38 -7.62
C HIS A 216 13.49 -7.02 -8.07
N SER A 217 13.19 -7.23 -9.35
CA SER A 217 11.95 -6.77 -9.93
C SER A 217 10.73 -7.65 -9.66
N TRP A 218 10.96 -8.91 -9.35
CA TRP A 218 9.88 -9.85 -9.06
C TRP A 218 9.36 -9.71 -7.63
N GLU A 219 10.22 -9.35 -6.68
CA GLU A 219 9.80 -9.09 -5.30
C GLU A 219 8.92 -7.84 -5.20
N ASP A 220 9.29 -6.78 -5.94
CA ASP A 220 8.50 -5.55 -6.01
C ASP A 220 7.14 -5.80 -6.68
N LEU A 221 7.09 -6.60 -7.76
CA LEU A 221 5.83 -7.04 -8.35
C LEU A 221 4.94 -7.75 -7.31
N GLY A 222 5.54 -8.58 -6.46
CA GLY A 222 4.93 -9.25 -5.31
C GLY A 222 4.23 -8.31 -4.32
N ALA A 223 4.77 -7.12 -4.12
CA ALA A 223 4.21 -6.11 -3.24
C ALA A 223 3.19 -5.21 -3.97
N ILE A 224 3.38 -4.95 -5.26
CA ILE A 224 2.48 -4.12 -6.07
C ILE A 224 1.11 -4.79 -6.23
N TYR A 225 1.03 -6.05 -6.68
CA TYR A 225 -0.29 -6.67 -6.93
C TYR A 225 -1.09 -6.88 -5.65
N LYS A 226 -0.45 -7.00 -4.47
CA LYS A 226 -1.17 -7.11 -3.20
C LYS A 226 -1.99 -5.85 -2.89
N ARG A 227 -1.66 -4.72 -3.51
CA ARG A 227 -2.44 -3.48 -3.38
C ARG A 227 -3.83 -3.59 -3.98
N TYR A 228 -4.09 -4.56 -4.87
CA TYR A 228 -5.44 -4.82 -5.37
C TYR A 228 -6.45 -5.20 -4.27
N ARG A 229 -5.99 -5.68 -3.11
CA ARG A 229 -6.85 -5.83 -1.91
C ARG A 229 -7.52 -4.53 -1.48
N GLY A 230 -6.96 -3.37 -1.83
CA GLY A 230 -7.60 -2.09 -1.57
C GLY A 230 -8.98 -1.94 -2.21
N TYR A 231 -9.26 -2.65 -3.31
CA TYR A 231 -10.59 -2.65 -3.94
C TYR A 231 -11.68 -3.13 -2.99
N THR A 232 -11.43 -4.18 -2.19
CA THR A 232 -12.48 -4.76 -1.31
C THR A 232 -12.95 -3.75 -0.28
N TYR A 233 -12.01 -2.96 0.28
CA TYR A 233 -12.32 -1.90 1.24
C TYR A 233 -13.14 -0.78 0.59
N VAL A 234 -12.73 -0.28 -0.57
CA VAL A 234 -13.42 0.85 -1.22
C VAL A 234 -14.78 0.43 -1.77
N ILE A 235 -14.90 -0.77 -2.34
CA ILE A 235 -16.18 -1.31 -2.77
C ILE A 235 -17.11 -1.49 -1.56
N SER A 236 -16.64 -2.10 -0.48
CA SER A 236 -17.44 -2.25 0.75
C SER A 236 -17.89 -0.91 1.32
N TYR A 237 -17.06 0.14 1.20
CA TYR A 237 -17.47 1.50 1.56
C TYR A 237 -18.66 1.98 0.71
N PHE A 238 -18.59 1.90 -0.62
CA PHE A 238 -19.67 2.37 -1.48
C PHE A 238 -20.92 1.49 -1.41
N SER A 239 -20.77 0.17 -1.32
CA SER A 239 -21.89 -0.77 -1.12
C SER A 239 -22.56 -0.61 0.25
N GLN A 240 -21.95 0.14 1.19
CA GLN A 240 -22.41 0.28 2.59
C GLN A 240 -22.49 -1.06 3.33
N GLU A 241 -21.74 -2.06 2.88
CA GLU A 241 -21.65 -3.39 3.49
C GLU A 241 -20.41 -3.48 4.35
N GLN A 242 -20.43 -4.30 5.41
CA GLN A 242 -19.22 -4.54 6.19
C GLN A 242 -18.14 -5.25 5.37
N ASN A 243 -18.57 -6.16 4.49
CA ASN A 243 -17.73 -6.89 3.56
C ASN A 243 -18.56 -7.24 2.31
N ASP A 244 -18.17 -6.73 1.15
CA ASP A 244 -18.80 -7.07 -0.13
C ASP A 244 -18.25 -8.43 -0.63
N GLU A 245 -19.08 -9.47 -0.60
CA GLU A 245 -18.66 -10.85 -0.90
C GLU A 245 -18.20 -11.03 -2.35
N ASP A 246 -18.85 -10.38 -3.33
CA ASP A 246 -18.46 -10.48 -4.74
C ASP A 246 -17.10 -9.81 -4.97
N ALA A 247 -16.88 -8.64 -4.36
CA ALA A 247 -15.58 -7.99 -4.37
C ALA A 247 -14.48 -8.86 -3.74
N GLU A 248 -14.72 -9.44 -2.56
CA GLU A 248 -13.75 -10.29 -1.86
C GLU A 248 -13.37 -11.53 -2.68
N VAL A 249 -14.35 -12.20 -3.29
CA VAL A 249 -14.12 -13.37 -4.16
C VAL A 249 -13.27 -12.99 -5.37
N LYS A 250 -13.65 -11.95 -6.11
CA LYS A 250 -12.94 -11.54 -7.33
C LYS A 250 -11.54 -11.00 -7.06
N VAL A 251 -11.36 -10.21 -6.01
CA VAL A 251 -10.05 -9.68 -5.65
C VAL A 251 -9.13 -10.78 -5.15
N THR A 252 -9.66 -11.74 -4.37
CA THR A 252 -8.90 -12.94 -3.98
C THR A 252 -8.51 -13.76 -5.21
N GLU A 253 -9.41 -13.93 -6.18
CA GLU A 253 -9.09 -14.58 -7.46
C GLU A 253 -7.95 -13.86 -8.18
N LEU A 254 -8.04 -12.53 -8.34
CA LEU A 254 -7.00 -11.71 -8.99
C LEU A 254 -5.63 -11.91 -8.35
N ILE A 255 -5.55 -11.86 -7.02
CA ILE A 255 -4.32 -12.06 -6.25
C ILE A 255 -3.76 -13.47 -6.49
N ASN A 256 -4.60 -14.49 -6.46
CA ASN A 256 -4.19 -15.87 -6.69
C ASN A 256 -3.68 -16.08 -8.13
N LYS A 257 -4.25 -15.39 -9.12
CA LYS A 257 -3.76 -15.41 -10.52
C LYS A 257 -2.38 -14.75 -10.63
N TRP A 258 -2.17 -13.62 -9.98
CA TRP A 258 -0.86 -12.99 -9.88
C TRP A 258 0.16 -13.91 -9.19
N GLU A 259 -0.19 -14.56 -8.09
CA GLU A 259 0.69 -15.51 -7.40
C GLU A 259 1.06 -16.71 -8.30
N SER A 260 0.08 -17.27 -9.03
CA SER A 260 0.31 -18.35 -10.00
C SER A 260 1.22 -17.90 -11.16
N PHE A 261 1.05 -16.67 -11.64
CA PHE A 261 1.90 -16.07 -12.65
C PHE A 261 3.34 -15.88 -12.14
N MET A 262 3.51 -15.35 -10.92
CA MET A 262 4.80 -15.20 -10.26
C MET A 262 5.53 -16.54 -10.08
N LEU A 263 4.81 -17.58 -9.65
CA LEU A 263 5.38 -18.93 -9.55
C LEU A 263 5.85 -19.47 -10.90
N SER A 264 5.16 -19.11 -11.98
CA SER A 264 5.55 -19.50 -13.34
C SER A 264 6.84 -18.80 -13.75
N LEU A 265 6.94 -17.48 -13.51
CA LEU A 265 8.18 -16.71 -13.67
C LEU A 265 9.36 -17.30 -12.88
N PHE A 266 9.15 -17.67 -11.62
CA PHE A 266 10.19 -18.30 -10.79
C PHE A 266 10.62 -19.67 -11.31
N ARG A 267 9.69 -20.50 -11.78
CA ARG A 267 10.02 -21.82 -12.38
C ARG A 267 10.84 -21.66 -13.66
N LEU A 268 10.52 -20.66 -14.49
CA LEU A 268 11.29 -20.34 -15.70
C LEU A 268 12.74 -19.99 -15.35
N ARG A 269 12.94 -19.16 -14.33
CA ARG A 269 14.28 -18.83 -13.80
C ARG A 269 15.08 -20.06 -13.37
N LEU A 270 14.46 -20.96 -12.60
CA LEU A 270 15.17 -22.09 -11.99
C LEU A 270 15.45 -23.24 -12.97
N MET A 271 14.48 -23.53 -13.85
CA MET A 271 14.52 -24.74 -14.68
C MET A 271 15.13 -24.51 -16.08
N GLY A 272 15.35 -23.25 -16.49
CA GLY A 272 15.93 -22.92 -17.80
C GLY A 272 15.12 -23.50 -18.97
N LYS A 273 13.85 -23.81 -18.76
CA LYS A 273 12.95 -24.33 -19.80
C LYS A 273 12.60 -23.20 -20.76
N GLU A 274 12.44 -23.54 -22.04
CA GLU A 274 11.85 -22.64 -23.03
C GLU A 274 10.55 -22.06 -22.48
N VAL A 275 10.40 -20.75 -22.61
CA VAL A 275 9.22 -20.04 -22.16
C VAL A 275 8.04 -20.49 -22.99
N ASP A 276 7.04 -21.09 -22.33
CA ASP A 276 5.70 -21.18 -22.89
C ASP A 276 5.08 -19.78 -22.85
N LEU A 277 5.52 -18.96 -23.80
CA LEU A 277 5.14 -17.56 -23.93
C LEU A 277 3.62 -17.45 -24.05
N ILE A 278 3.01 -18.37 -24.78
CA ILE A 278 1.57 -18.42 -25.00
C ILE A 278 0.86 -18.55 -23.64
N ASN A 279 1.22 -19.54 -22.83
CA ASN A 279 0.61 -19.72 -21.50
C ASN A 279 0.88 -18.53 -20.56
N MET A 280 2.03 -17.86 -20.65
CA MET A 280 2.28 -16.65 -19.86
C MET A 280 1.38 -15.48 -20.26
N LEU A 281 1.21 -15.27 -21.57
CA LEU A 281 0.33 -14.23 -22.10
C LEU A 281 -1.14 -14.53 -21.76
N ASP A 282 -1.58 -15.77 -21.89
CA ASP A 282 -2.95 -16.20 -21.52
C ASP A 282 -3.26 -15.94 -20.03
N LYS A 283 -2.26 -16.14 -19.14
CA LYS A 283 -2.40 -15.79 -17.72
C LYS A 283 -2.57 -14.29 -17.52
N LEU A 284 -1.83 -13.46 -18.25
CA LEU A 284 -1.94 -12.01 -18.18
C LEU A 284 -3.29 -11.52 -18.74
N GLU A 285 -3.79 -12.12 -19.83
CA GLU A 285 -5.15 -11.84 -20.32
C GLU A 285 -6.22 -12.14 -19.27
N THR A 286 -6.11 -13.29 -18.60
CA THR A 286 -7.02 -13.66 -17.51
C THR A 286 -6.97 -12.65 -16.38
N ILE A 287 -5.76 -12.23 -15.97
CA ILE A 287 -5.56 -11.20 -14.95
C ILE A 287 -6.22 -9.87 -15.36
N LYS A 288 -6.02 -9.42 -16.60
CA LYS A 288 -6.62 -8.18 -17.14
C LYS A 288 -8.15 -8.24 -17.12
N ALA A 289 -8.73 -9.37 -17.52
CA ALA A 289 -10.17 -9.55 -17.53
C ALA A 289 -10.78 -9.48 -16.11
N ILE A 290 -10.14 -10.14 -15.13
CA ILE A 290 -10.60 -10.09 -13.73
C ILE A 290 -10.49 -8.67 -13.18
N GLU A 291 -9.36 -8.00 -13.38
CA GLU A 291 -9.16 -6.61 -12.93
C GLU A 291 -10.20 -5.67 -13.55
N THR A 292 -10.52 -5.84 -14.83
CA THR A 292 -11.56 -5.07 -15.52
C THR A 292 -12.93 -5.27 -14.86
N SER A 293 -13.29 -6.52 -14.54
CA SER A 293 -14.54 -6.82 -13.86
C SER A 293 -14.62 -6.22 -12.45
N ILE A 294 -13.51 -6.15 -11.70
CA ILE A 294 -13.45 -5.51 -10.38
C ILE A 294 -13.65 -3.99 -10.51
N ARG A 295 -13.05 -3.36 -11.52
CA ARG A 295 -13.22 -1.93 -11.79
C ARG A 295 -14.67 -1.60 -12.17
N GLU A 296 -15.34 -2.47 -12.94
CA GLU A 296 -16.77 -2.34 -13.23
C GLU A 296 -17.63 -2.43 -11.96
N LEU A 297 -17.33 -3.38 -11.06
CA LEU A 297 -18.01 -3.47 -9.76
C LEU A 297 -17.81 -2.21 -8.92
N LEU A 298 -16.58 -1.70 -8.84
CA LEU A 298 -16.28 -0.47 -8.13
C LEU A 298 -17.08 0.72 -8.66
N ARG A 299 -17.14 0.90 -9.99
CA ARG A 299 -17.93 1.97 -10.62
C ARG A 299 -19.42 1.81 -10.34
N LYS A 300 -19.95 0.59 -10.46
CA LYS A 300 -21.36 0.31 -10.16
C LYS A 300 -21.70 0.64 -8.70
N ALA A 301 -20.87 0.22 -7.75
CA ALA A 301 -21.07 0.51 -6.33
C ALA A 301 -21.03 2.02 -6.07
N PHE A 302 -20.06 2.73 -6.66
CA PHE A 302 -19.97 4.19 -6.58
C PHE A 302 -21.19 4.91 -7.16
N GLU A 303 -21.66 4.52 -8.34
CA GLU A 303 -22.82 5.14 -8.99
C GLU A 303 -24.09 4.96 -8.16
N GLN A 304 -24.31 3.75 -7.61
CA GLN A 304 -25.43 3.47 -6.71
C GLN A 304 -25.36 4.29 -5.43
N TRP A 305 -24.17 4.35 -4.82
CA TRP A 305 -23.89 5.17 -3.64
C TRP A 305 -24.19 6.65 -3.90
N ARG A 306 -23.71 7.20 -5.03
CA ARG A 306 -23.92 8.59 -5.42
C ARG A 306 -25.41 8.93 -5.59
N VAL A 307 -26.19 8.05 -6.23
CA VAL A 307 -27.65 8.25 -6.40
C VAL A 307 -28.37 8.40 -5.06
N VAL A 308 -28.00 7.62 -4.04
CA VAL A 308 -28.61 7.72 -2.70
C VAL A 308 -28.32 9.07 -2.07
N HIS A 309 -27.09 9.58 -2.20
CA HIS A 309 -26.70 10.88 -1.66
C HIS A 309 -27.31 12.06 -2.45
N ASP A 310 -27.35 11.97 -3.78
CA ASP A 310 -28.01 12.98 -4.63
C ASP A 310 -29.52 13.10 -4.32
N GLN A 311 -30.22 11.96 -4.15
CA GLN A 311 -31.65 11.94 -3.82
C GLN A 311 -31.94 12.34 -2.36
N GLY A 312 -31.02 12.05 -1.44
CA GLY A 312 -31.10 12.46 -0.04
C GLY A 312 -31.03 13.99 0.14
N THR A 313 -30.31 14.67 -0.75
CA THR A 313 -30.17 16.14 -0.75
C THR A 313 -31.45 16.86 -1.22
N VAL A 314 -32.38 16.16 -1.88
CA VAL A 314 -33.67 16.73 -2.36
C VAL A 314 -34.79 16.62 -1.30
N ARG A 315 -34.57 15.91 -0.19
CA ARG A 315 -35.57 15.75 0.89
C ARG A 315 -35.22 16.55 2.15
N THR A 316 -35.14 17.87 2.02
CA THR A 316 -35.36 18.79 3.13
C THR A 316 -36.34 19.88 2.70
N HIS A 317 -37.63 19.59 2.84
CA HIS A 317 -38.70 20.57 2.97
C HIS A 317 -39.58 20.19 4.14
#